data_AF-A0AAU4BVF9-F1
#
_entry.id   AF-A0AAU4BVF9-F1
#
_cell.length_a   1.000
_cell.length_b   1.000
_cell.length_c   1.000
_cell.angle_alpha   90.00
_cell.angle_beta   90.00
_cell.angle_gamma   90.00
#
_symmetry.space_group_name_H-M   'P 1'
#
loop_
_entity.id
_entity.type
_entity.pdbx_description
1 polymer ?
#
loop_
_entity_poly.entity_id
_entity_poly.type
_entity_poly.pdbx_seq_one_letter_code
_entity_poly.pdbx_strand_id
1 'polypeptide(L)'
;MAMPSADMHMRPEAVAGSMRQLDGEAQRLGGAWGAIKNGILADEAGIGGDMLGQAFRGAYAPAATEATQAADTTVTALAEDATVGNACAADYCQGDQRAREAIPDPGTPMTAGRPI
;
A
#
# COMPACT_ATOMS: atom_id res chain seq x y z
N MET A 1 -32.83 -8.30 27.71
CA MET A 1 -32.22 -8.94 26.53
C MET A 1 -31.09 -8.01 26.08
N ALA A 2 -29.88 -8.22 26.58
CA ALA A 2 -28.73 -7.44 26.18
C ALA A 2 -28.30 -7.91 24.77
N MET A 3 -28.22 -6.99 23.81
CA MET A 3 -27.58 -7.30 22.54
C MET A 3 -26.11 -7.59 22.82
N PRO A 4 -25.52 -8.66 22.24
CA PRO A 4 -24.08 -8.82 22.29
C PRO A 4 -23.48 -7.59 21.59
N SER A 5 -22.78 -6.75 22.35
CA SER A 5 -21.86 -5.79 21.77
C SER A 5 -20.98 -6.59 20.82
N ALA A 6 -21.05 -6.28 19.53
CA ALA A 6 -20.12 -6.83 18.58
C ALA A 6 -18.73 -6.44 19.07
N ASP A 7 -17.99 -7.41 19.61
CA ASP A 7 -16.55 -7.35 19.78
C ASP A 7 -15.96 -7.20 18.37
N MET A 8 -16.05 -6.00 17.83
CA MET A 8 -15.34 -5.58 16.65
C MET A 8 -13.94 -5.21 17.10
N HIS A 9 -13.27 -6.16 17.75
CA HIS A 9 -11.85 -6.09 18.00
C HIS A 9 -11.18 -6.08 16.63
N MET A 10 -10.73 -4.90 16.23
CA MET A 10 -9.82 -4.76 15.10
C MET A 10 -8.71 -5.80 15.31
N ARG A 11 -8.45 -6.65 14.32
CA ARG A 11 -7.38 -7.65 14.35
C ARG A 11 -6.15 -7.01 13.72
N PRO A 12 -5.32 -6.27 14.48
CA PRO A 12 -4.24 -5.47 13.92
C PRO A 12 -3.25 -6.30 13.13
N GLU A 13 -3.05 -7.57 13.49
CA GLU A 13 -2.18 -8.49 12.76
C GLU A 13 -2.73 -8.82 11.37
N ALA A 14 -4.07 -8.95 11.25
CA ALA A 14 -4.73 -9.16 9.97
C ALA A 14 -4.65 -7.91 9.08
N VAL A 15 -4.83 -6.72 9.68
CA VAL A 15 -4.68 -5.43 8.97
C VAL A 15 -3.24 -5.23 8.50
N ALA A 16 -2.25 -5.51 9.34
CA ALA A 16 -0.83 -5.45 8.98
C ALA A 16 -0.45 -6.48 7.89
N GLY A 17 -1.09 -7.64 7.88
CA GLY A 17 -0.97 -8.62 6.80
C GLY A 17 -1.49 -8.05 5.47
N SER A 18 -2.70 -7.50 5.47
CA SER A 18 -3.31 -6.90 4.27
C SER A 18 -2.53 -5.69 3.75
N MET A 19 -2.02 -4.82 4.63
CA MET A 19 -1.23 -3.65 4.21
C MET A 19 0.10 -4.04 3.56
N ARG A 20 0.79 -5.06 4.09
CA ARG A 20 1.99 -5.60 3.42
C ARG A 20 1.69 -6.21 2.06
N GLN A 21 0.54 -6.88 1.92
CA GLN A 21 0.12 -7.40 0.62
C GLN A 21 -0.17 -6.26 -0.36
N LEU A 22 -0.87 -5.22 0.09
CA LEU A 22 -1.16 -4.04 -0.72
C LEU A 22 0.12 -3.35 -1.20
N ASP A 23 1.12 -3.20 -0.33
CA ASP A 23 2.44 -2.65 -0.68
C ASP A 23 3.13 -3.50 -1.75
N GLY A 24 3.14 -4.83 -1.58
CA GLY A 24 3.70 -5.74 -2.59
C GLY A 24 2.94 -5.76 -3.92
N GLU A 25 1.63 -5.51 -3.94
CA GLU A 25 0.85 -5.33 -5.16
C GLU A 25 1.13 -3.97 -5.82
N ALA A 26 1.23 -2.89 -5.03
CA ALA A 26 1.53 -1.56 -5.53
C ALA A 26 2.91 -1.50 -6.21
N GLN A 27 3.93 -2.13 -5.61
CA GLN A 27 5.26 -2.24 -6.21
C GLN A 27 5.25 -3.03 -7.53
N ARG A 28 4.48 -4.14 -7.58
CA ARG A 28 4.32 -4.92 -8.82
C ARG A 28 3.62 -4.13 -9.91
N LEU A 29 2.55 -3.40 -9.57
CA LEU A 29 1.86 -2.53 -10.49
C LEU A 29 2.79 -1.44 -11.04
N GLY A 30 3.59 -0.80 -10.16
CA GLY A 30 4.56 0.21 -10.58
C GLY A 30 5.62 -0.33 -11.54
N GLY A 31 6.15 -1.53 -11.25
CA GLY A 31 7.09 -2.20 -12.16
C GLY A 31 6.45 -2.55 -13.51
N ALA A 32 5.24 -3.10 -13.51
CA ALA A 32 4.51 -3.44 -14.73
C ALA A 32 4.19 -2.19 -15.57
N TRP A 33 3.72 -1.12 -14.93
CA TRP A 33 3.45 0.15 -15.58
C TRP A 33 4.72 0.76 -16.21
N GLY A 34 5.84 0.76 -15.48
CA GLY A 34 7.12 1.22 -16.00
C GLY A 34 7.58 0.43 -17.23
N ALA A 35 7.41 -0.89 -17.22
CA ALA A 35 7.72 -1.74 -18.37
C ALA A 35 6.85 -1.43 -19.60
N ILE A 36 5.53 -1.26 -19.40
CA ILE A 36 4.59 -0.90 -20.47
C ILE A 36 4.93 0.47 -21.05
N LYS A 37 5.16 1.47 -20.20
CA LYS A 37 5.54 2.83 -20.61
C LYS A 37 6.80 2.84 -21.45
N ASN A 38 7.83 2.09 -21.04
CA ASN A 38 9.08 1.97 -21.80
C ASN A 38 8.85 1.27 -23.16
N GLY A 39 7.98 0.26 -23.21
CA GLY A 39 7.60 -0.40 -24.46
C GLY A 39 6.92 0.56 -25.44
N ILE A 40 5.94 1.34 -24.95
CA ILE A 40 5.24 2.36 -25.75
C ILE A 40 6.24 3.38 -26.31
N LEU A 41 7.14 3.91 -25.48
CA LEU A 41 8.15 4.89 -25.92
C LEU A 41 9.13 4.32 -26.96
N ALA A 42 9.49 3.04 -26.84
CA ALA A 42 10.33 2.36 -27.82
C ALA A 42 9.62 2.20 -29.18
N ASP A 43 8.34 1.87 -29.16
CA ASP A 43 7.53 1.66 -30.37
C ASP A 43 7.15 2.99 -31.05
N GLU A 44 6.94 4.07 -30.30
CA GLU A 44 6.62 5.40 -30.84
C GLU A 44 7.74 5.99 -31.71
N ALA A 45 8.99 5.60 -31.48
CA ALA A 45 10.12 6.01 -32.32
C ALA A 45 9.97 5.54 -33.78
N GLY A 46 9.19 4.47 -34.03
CA GLY A 46 8.92 3.93 -35.36
C GLY A 46 7.66 4.46 -36.05
N ILE A 47 6.75 5.12 -35.33
CA ILE A 47 5.43 5.52 -35.85
C ILE A 47 5.41 7.01 -36.16
N GLY A 48 5.17 7.38 -37.42
CA GLY A 48 4.91 8.77 -37.82
C GLY A 48 6.10 9.59 -38.29
N GLY A 49 7.05 8.94 -38.95
CA GLY A 49 8.06 9.63 -39.75
C GLY A 49 7.49 10.25 -41.04
N ASP A 50 6.30 9.83 -41.47
CA ASP A 50 5.59 10.37 -42.62
C ASP A 50 4.63 11.51 -42.24
N MET A 51 4.17 12.27 -43.24
CA MET A 51 3.29 13.43 -43.04
C MET A 51 1.97 13.06 -42.36
N LEU A 52 1.41 11.88 -42.69
CA LEU A 52 0.16 11.42 -42.10
C LEU A 52 0.35 11.09 -40.62
N GLY A 53 1.42 10.37 -40.28
CA GLY A 53 1.71 10.04 -38.89
C GLY A 53 2.12 11.25 -38.06
N GLN A 54 2.78 12.27 -38.63
CA GLN A 54 2.99 13.55 -37.92
C GLN A 54 1.66 14.28 -37.63
N ALA A 55 0.74 14.30 -38.58
CA ALA A 55 -0.58 14.91 -38.39
C ALA A 55 -1.41 14.17 -37.33
N PHE A 56 -1.39 12.84 -37.35
CA PHE A 56 -2.01 12.02 -36.30
C PHE A 56 -1.34 12.25 -34.95
N ARG A 57 -0.01 12.30 -34.89
CA ARG A 57 0.74 12.53 -33.63
C ARG A 57 0.37 13.85 -32.98
N GLY A 58 0.22 14.92 -33.75
CA GLY A 58 -0.26 16.20 -33.23
C GLY A 58 -1.66 16.13 -32.60
N ALA A 59 -2.54 15.26 -33.12
CA ALA A 59 -3.89 15.10 -32.61
C ALA A 59 -3.97 14.23 -31.33
N TYR A 60 -3.15 13.18 -31.21
CA TYR A 60 -3.24 12.23 -30.10
C TYR A 60 -2.25 12.49 -28.95
N ALA A 61 -1.14 13.20 -29.20
CA ALA A 61 -0.08 13.41 -28.20
C ALA A 61 -0.57 14.06 -26.89
N PRO A 62 -1.48 15.06 -26.89
CA PRO A 62 -2.01 15.62 -25.66
C PRO A 62 -2.76 14.58 -24.81
N ALA A 63 -3.65 13.81 -25.44
CA ALA A 63 -4.42 12.77 -24.76
C ALA A 63 -3.53 11.64 -24.24
N ALA A 64 -2.49 11.24 -25.00
CA ALA A 64 -1.51 10.25 -24.56
C ALA A 64 -0.68 10.74 -23.37
N THR A 65 -0.28 12.02 -23.39
CA THR A 65 0.43 12.66 -22.26
C THR A 65 -0.43 12.68 -21.02
N GLU A 66 -1.68 13.12 -21.14
CA GLU A 66 -2.63 13.21 -20.02
C GLU A 66 -2.94 11.83 -19.42
N ALA A 67 -3.15 10.82 -20.27
CA ALA A 67 -3.36 9.44 -19.84
C ALA A 67 -2.13 8.86 -19.11
N THR A 68 -0.93 9.12 -19.63
CA THR A 68 0.33 8.69 -19.00
C THR A 68 0.50 9.34 -17.64
N GLN A 69 0.23 10.65 -17.53
CA GLN A 69 0.36 11.39 -16.29
C GLN A 69 -0.68 10.96 -15.24
N ALA A 70 -1.91 10.67 -15.66
CA ALA A 70 -2.95 10.12 -14.79
C ALA A 70 -2.53 8.75 -14.24
N ALA A 71 -2.03 7.86 -15.10
CA ALA A 71 -1.53 6.55 -14.69
C ALA A 71 -0.34 6.66 -13.73
N ASP A 72 0.64 7.52 -14.02
CA ASP A 72 1.78 7.78 -13.12
C ASP A 72 1.30 8.25 -11.74
N THR A 73 0.32 9.16 -11.70
CA THR A 73 -0.26 9.69 -10.46
C THR A 73 -0.96 8.60 -9.67
N THR A 74 -1.79 7.78 -10.31
CA THR A 74 -2.53 6.69 -9.63
C THR A 74 -1.59 5.64 -9.05
N VAL A 75 -0.57 5.23 -9.82
CA VAL A 75 0.41 4.25 -9.37
C VAL A 75 1.22 4.78 -8.18
N THR A 76 1.63 6.05 -8.24
CA THR A 76 2.40 6.69 -7.16
C THR A 76 1.56 6.82 -5.89
N ALA A 77 0.33 7.34 -6.00
CA ALA A 77 -0.56 7.50 -4.86
C ALA A 77 -0.87 6.15 -4.18
N LEU A 78 -1.11 5.09 -4.97
CA LEU A 78 -1.34 3.76 -4.41
C LEU A 78 -0.13 3.23 -3.65
N ALA A 79 1.09 3.45 -4.17
CA ALA A 79 2.31 3.02 -3.50
C ALA A 79 2.57 3.81 -2.21
N GLU A 80 2.31 5.11 -2.21
CA GLU A 80 2.38 5.95 -1.02
C GLU A 80 1.39 5.51 0.06
N ASP A 81 0.11 5.33 -0.31
CA ASP A 81 -0.94 4.87 0.60
C ASP A 81 -0.60 3.51 1.21
N ALA A 82 -0.10 2.58 0.40
CA ALA A 82 0.29 1.25 0.86
C ALA A 82 1.48 1.30 1.82
N THR A 83 2.48 2.13 1.52
CA THR A 83 3.66 2.32 2.37
C THR A 83 3.28 2.92 3.72
N VAL A 84 2.49 4.01 3.70
CA VAL A 84 2.02 4.69 4.92
C VAL A 84 1.13 3.76 5.73
N GLY A 85 0.18 3.08 5.10
CA GLY A 85 -0.71 2.14 5.76
C GLY A 85 0.05 0.97 6.42
N ASN A 86 1.07 0.44 5.76
CA ASN A 86 1.94 -0.60 6.31
C ASN A 86 2.73 -0.09 7.54
N ALA A 87 3.30 1.11 7.46
CA ALA A 87 4.00 1.74 8.59
C ALA A 87 3.07 1.94 9.79
N CYS A 88 1.88 2.52 9.56
CA CYS A 88 0.87 2.71 10.61
C CYS A 88 0.46 1.38 11.28
N ALA A 89 0.25 0.33 10.48
CA ALA A 89 -0.13 -0.97 11.00
C ALA A 89 1.01 -1.61 11.83
N ALA A 90 2.26 -1.45 11.41
CA ALA A 90 3.43 -1.91 12.14
C ALA A 90 3.60 -1.18 13.48
N ASP A 91 3.46 0.15 13.49
CA ASP A 91 3.53 0.98 14.69
C ASP A 91 2.44 0.60 15.70
N TYR A 92 1.22 0.35 15.21
CA TYR A 92 0.12 -0.09 16.06
C TYR A 92 0.42 -1.46 16.70
N CYS A 93 0.86 -2.44 15.91
CA CYS A 93 1.22 -3.77 16.43
C CYS A 93 2.33 -3.69 17.48
N GLN A 94 3.34 -2.84 17.25
CA GLN A 94 4.42 -2.62 18.21
C GLN A 94 3.90 -1.97 19.50
N GLY A 95 3.01 -0.98 19.38
CA GLY A 95 2.36 -0.33 20.52
C GLY A 95 1.54 -1.31 21.35
N ASP A 96 0.73 -2.15 20.71
CA ASP A 96 -0.07 -3.17 21.37
C ASP A 96 0.81 -4.21 22.10
N GLN A 97 1.89 -4.67 21.46
CA GLN A 97 2.84 -5.58 22.10
C GLN A 97 3.46 -4.96 23.37
N ARG A 98 3.93 -3.71 23.29
CA ARG A 98 4.49 -2.99 24.45
C ARG A 98 3.48 -2.85 25.58
N ALA A 99 2.21 -2.59 25.26
CA ALA A 99 1.14 -2.48 26.24
C ALA A 99 0.88 -3.82 26.94
N ARG A 100 0.85 -4.93 26.19
CA ARG A 100 0.71 -6.29 26.74
C ARG A 100 1.87 -6.68 27.66
N GLU A 101 3.09 -6.27 27.33
CA GLU A 101 4.29 -6.54 28.15
C GLU A 101 4.33 -5.67 29.42
N ALA A 102 3.75 -4.46 29.40
CA ALA A 102 3.77 -3.52 30.51
C ALA A 102 2.68 -3.76 31.57
N ILE A 103 1.59 -4.45 31.22
CA ILE A 103 0.49 -4.75 32.14
C ILE A 103 0.67 -6.18 32.67
N PRO A 104 0.98 -6.38 33.96
CA PRO A 104 1.08 -7.71 34.55
C PRO A 104 -0.27 -8.43 34.46
N ASP A 105 -0.23 -9.71 34.11
CA ASP A 105 -1.41 -10.58 34.18
C ASP A 105 -1.96 -10.56 35.61
N PRO A 106 -3.25 -10.18 35.82
CA PRO A 106 -3.88 -10.20 37.14
C PRO A 106 -3.88 -11.59 37.81
N GLY A 107 -3.51 -12.64 37.06
CA GLY A 107 -3.34 -14.01 37.56
C GLY A 107 -1.95 -14.39 38.05
N THR A 108 -0.93 -13.52 38.02
CA THR A 108 0.41 -13.91 38.52
C THR A 108 0.40 -13.87 40.05
N PRO A 109 0.47 -15.01 40.77
CA PRO A 109 0.53 -14.98 42.22
C PRO A 109 1.80 -14.26 42.63
N MET A 110 1.65 -13.16 43.38
CA MET A 110 2.75 -12.62 44.17
C MET A 110 3.22 -13.74 45.09
N THR A 111 4.34 -14.37 44.76
CA THR A 111 5.05 -15.26 45.67
C THR A 111 5.43 -14.44 46.90
N ALA A 112 4.58 -14.50 47.93
CA ALA A 112 4.82 -13.84 49.20
C ALA A 112 6.18 -14.32 49.72
N GLY A 113 7.08 -13.36 49.92
CA GLY A 113 8.40 -13.61 50.49
C GLY A 113 8.30 -14.36 51.82
N ARG A 114 9.20 -15.33 51.99
CA ARG A 114 9.38 -16.13 53.21
C ARG A 114 9.39 -15.26 54.47
N PRO A 115 8.66 -15.63 55.53
CA PRO A 115 8.91 -15.06 56.85
C PRO A 115 10.24 -15.59 57.41
N ILE A 116 10.98 -14.69 58.03
CA ILE A 116 12.07 -14.95 58.99
C ILE A 116 11.45 -15.27 60.36
#